data_AF-A0AAU2G3W5-F1
#
_entry.id   AF-A0AAU2G3W5-F1
#
_cell.length_a   1.000
_cell.length_b   1.000
_cell.length_c   1.000
_cell.angle_alpha   90.00
_cell.angle_beta   90.00
_cell.angle_gamma   90.00
#
_symmetry.space_group_name_H-M   'P 1'
#
loop_
_entity.id
_entity.type
_entity.pdbx_description
1 polymer ?
#
loop_
_entity_poly.entity_id
_entity_poly.type
_entity_poly.pdbx_seq_one_letter_code
_entity_poly.pdbx_strand_id
1 'polypeptide(L)'
;MPLAPRPLLPPEPGEPAAPGSRITVEAGDILMRRGLDDHARSTQVNVIEAAKALEDFRLGRGAALEHAEALAGRAITTFQERTGEHDEAAWQAAVVYMVELWASRYSAGRPAVFDPAPLPPSVFTPLHPLRLEKVSRDAHDHVLGAGRALDRAARGVDTMDTVRAQHGIYEAARLLHDQLDGLSMPLWVLIARFCAEIHAGNLRVLKAPTPGATA
;
A
#
# COMPACT_ATOMS: atom_id res chain seq x y z
N MET A 1 -0.69 60.23 23.92
CA MET A 1 -0.69 59.04 24.81
C MET A 1 -0.83 57.80 23.92
N PRO A 2 0.24 57.03 23.65
CA PRO A 2 0.15 55.85 22.80
C PRO A 2 -0.35 54.63 23.60
N LEU A 3 -1.27 53.86 22.99
CA LEU A 3 -1.82 52.61 23.50
C LEU A 3 -0.76 51.50 23.50
N ALA A 4 -0.61 50.79 24.61
CA ALA A 4 0.31 49.66 24.75
C ALA A 4 -0.10 48.46 23.86
N PRO A 5 0.84 47.69 23.31
CA PRO A 5 0.54 46.52 22.49
C PRO A 5 0.06 45.34 23.36
N ARG A 6 -1.00 44.66 22.89
CA ARG A 6 -1.51 43.42 23.49
C ARG A 6 -0.46 42.30 23.38
N PRO A 7 -0.29 41.44 24.40
CA PRO A 7 0.57 40.27 24.29
C PRO A 7 -0.04 39.23 23.35
N LEU A 8 0.80 38.67 22.47
CA LEU A 8 0.52 37.52 21.62
C LEU A 8 0.29 36.28 22.50
N LEU A 9 -0.95 35.76 22.49
CA LEU A 9 -1.24 34.43 23.01
C LEU A 9 -0.56 33.37 22.12
N PRO A 10 0.08 32.33 22.69
CA PRO A 10 0.59 31.22 21.92
C PRO A 10 -0.56 30.46 21.23
N PRO A 11 -0.31 29.82 20.07
CA PRO A 11 -1.33 29.02 19.40
C PRO A 11 -1.76 27.86 20.32
N GLU A 12 -3.07 27.71 20.51
CA GLU A 12 -3.68 26.57 21.17
C GLU A 12 -3.15 25.26 20.55
N PRO A 13 -2.81 24.24 21.36
CA PRO A 13 -2.42 22.94 20.83
C PRO A 13 -3.58 22.36 20.03
N GLY A 14 -3.27 21.91 18.81
CA GLY A 14 -4.22 21.34 17.87
C GLY A 14 -5.09 20.27 18.52
N GLU A 15 -6.35 20.28 18.10
CA GLU A 15 -7.42 19.37 18.48
C GLU A 15 -6.93 17.92 18.59
N PRO A 16 -7.19 17.20 19.71
CA PRO A 16 -6.78 15.80 19.82
C PRO A 16 -7.55 14.95 18.80
N ALA A 17 -6.80 14.09 18.10
CA ALA A 17 -7.34 13.14 17.15
C ALA A 17 -8.50 12.32 17.77
N ALA A 18 -9.53 12.06 16.95
CA ALA A 18 -10.72 11.32 17.34
C ALA A 18 -10.36 9.98 18.04
N PRO A 19 -11.09 9.60 19.12
CA PRO A 19 -10.82 8.37 19.84
C PRO A 19 -11.16 7.16 18.97
N GLY A 20 -10.13 6.50 18.43
CA GLY A 20 -10.28 5.32 17.57
C GLY A 20 -9.09 5.09 16.64
N SER A 21 -8.45 6.16 16.17
CA SER A 21 -7.23 6.04 15.35
C SER A 21 -6.04 5.70 16.24
N ARG A 22 -5.43 4.52 16.05
CA ARG A 22 -4.17 4.14 16.71
C ARG A 22 -2.95 4.65 15.96
N ILE A 23 -3.14 5.35 14.84
CA ILE A 23 -2.03 5.93 14.10
C ILE A 23 -1.68 7.27 14.76
N THR A 24 -0.86 7.21 15.82
CA THR A 24 -0.27 8.40 16.41
C THR A 24 0.58 9.14 15.38
N VAL A 25 0.28 10.43 15.20
CA VAL A 25 1.01 11.34 14.31
C VAL A 25 2.37 11.63 14.93
N GLU A 26 3.38 10.87 14.54
CA GLU A 26 4.76 11.34 14.63
C GLU A 26 5.31 11.43 13.21
N ALA A 27 5.74 12.62 12.80
CA ALA A 27 6.55 12.86 11.61
C ALA A 27 7.99 12.29 11.77
N GLY A 28 8.09 11.13 12.42
CA GLY A 28 9.29 10.35 12.62
C GLY A 28 9.44 9.26 11.58
N ASP A 29 10.59 8.58 11.66
CA ASP A 29 11.05 7.55 10.74
C ASP A 29 9.93 6.56 10.36
N ILE A 30 9.41 6.74 9.13
CA ILE A 30 8.29 5.96 8.59
C ILE A 30 8.60 4.46 8.61
N LEU A 31 9.87 4.06 8.49
CA LEU A 31 10.29 2.67 8.51
C LEU A 31 10.39 2.11 9.92
N MET A 32 10.59 2.96 10.93
CA MET A 32 10.52 2.57 12.35
C MET A 32 9.10 2.34 12.85
N ARG A 33 8.07 2.74 12.08
CA ARG A 33 6.71 2.23 12.30
C ARG A 33 6.70 0.70 12.10
N ARG A 34 5.70 0.00 12.61
CA ARG A 34 5.57 -1.45 12.37
C ARG A 34 5.42 -1.72 10.87
N GLY A 35 6.12 -2.73 10.35
CA GLY A 35 5.98 -3.15 8.94
C GLY A 35 4.70 -3.94 8.71
N LEU A 36 4.45 -4.35 7.46
CA LEU A 36 3.32 -5.20 7.12
C LEU A 36 3.42 -6.56 7.85
N ASP A 37 4.63 -7.10 8.01
CA ASP A 37 4.90 -8.27 8.85
C ASP A 37 4.51 -8.07 10.32
N ASP A 38 4.77 -6.88 10.87
CA ASP A 38 4.52 -6.57 12.29
C ASP A 38 3.06 -6.17 12.56
N HIS A 39 2.43 -5.48 11.60
CA HIS A 39 1.03 -5.08 11.70
C HIS A 39 0.09 -6.24 11.38
N ALA A 40 0.41 -6.99 10.31
CA ALA A 40 -0.53 -7.93 9.73
C ALA A 40 0.15 -8.95 8.80
N ARG A 41 1.06 -9.79 9.32
CA ARG A 41 1.67 -10.90 8.55
C ARG A 41 0.63 -11.73 7.78
N SER A 42 -0.52 -12.04 8.40
CA SER A 42 -1.62 -12.76 7.76
C SER A 42 -2.22 -12.00 6.58
N THR A 43 -2.21 -10.68 6.60
CA THR A 43 -2.68 -9.85 5.49
C THR A 43 -1.75 -9.93 4.29
N GLN A 44 -0.43 -9.95 4.51
CA GLN A 44 0.51 -10.20 3.41
C GLN A 44 0.19 -11.51 2.71
N VAL A 45 -0.03 -12.57 3.49
CA VAL A 45 -0.40 -13.88 2.98
C VAL A 45 -1.71 -13.79 2.19
N ASN A 46 -2.75 -13.16 2.75
CA ASN A 46 -4.04 -13.01 2.08
C ASN A 46 -3.92 -12.24 0.75
N VAL A 47 -3.13 -11.16 0.68
CA VAL A 47 -2.87 -10.41 -0.56
C VAL A 47 -2.17 -11.29 -1.60
N ILE A 48 -1.14 -12.03 -1.18
CA ILE A 48 -0.37 -12.93 -2.05
C ILE A 48 -1.25 -14.06 -2.59
N GLU A 49 -2.06 -14.69 -1.73
CA GLU A 49 -2.97 -15.77 -2.11
C GLU A 49 -4.13 -15.24 -2.97
N ALA A 50 -4.65 -14.04 -2.72
CA ALA A 50 -5.66 -13.41 -3.56
C ALA A 50 -5.13 -13.18 -4.98
N ALA A 51 -3.88 -12.72 -5.11
CA ALA A 51 -3.23 -12.55 -6.42
C ALA A 51 -3.01 -13.89 -7.16
N LYS A 52 -2.69 -14.97 -6.44
CA LYS A 52 -2.59 -16.33 -7.02
C LYS A 52 -3.97 -16.84 -7.45
N ALA A 53 -4.99 -16.68 -6.61
CA ALA A 53 -6.36 -17.08 -6.91
C ALA A 53 -6.92 -16.32 -8.14
N LEU A 54 -6.59 -15.03 -8.29
CA LEU A 54 -6.90 -14.28 -9.50
C LEU A 54 -6.21 -14.85 -10.74
N GLU A 55 -4.98 -15.33 -10.62
CA GLU A 55 -4.31 -15.99 -11.75
C GLU A 55 -4.99 -17.33 -12.08
N ASP A 56 -5.37 -18.11 -11.07
CA ASP A 56 -6.14 -19.34 -11.23
C ASP A 56 -7.50 -19.11 -11.91
N PHE A 57 -8.19 -18.02 -11.57
CA PHE A 57 -9.41 -17.58 -12.26
C PHE A 57 -9.16 -17.36 -13.76
N ARG A 58 -8.05 -16.71 -14.14
CA ARG A 58 -7.70 -16.45 -15.55
C ARG A 58 -7.39 -17.72 -16.32
N LEU A 59 -6.89 -18.74 -15.63
CA LEU A 59 -6.69 -20.08 -16.19
C LEU A 59 -8.00 -20.88 -16.30
N GLY A 60 -9.15 -20.27 -15.99
CA GLY A 60 -10.47 -20.90 -16.09
C GLY A 60 -10.80 -21.84 -14.93
N ARG A 61 -10.12 -21.73 -13.79
CA ARG A 61 -10.41 -22.57 -12.62
C ARG A 61 -11.66 -22.09 -11.91
N GLY A 62 -12.62 -23.00 -11.72
CA GLY A 62 -13.88 -22.71 -11.02
C GLY A 62 -13.66 -22.25 -9.58
N ALA A 63 -14.53 -21.34 -9.10
CA ALA A 63 -14.52 -20.72 -7.76
C ALA A 63 -13.28 -19.87 -7.40
N ALA A 64 -12.29 -19.73 -8.29
CA ALA A 64 -11.06 -19.00 -7.99
C ALA A 64 -11.28 -17.49 -7.79
N LEU A 65 -12.26 -16.89 -8.50
CA LEU A 65 -12.64 -15.49 -8.30
C LEU A 65 -13.24 -15.27 -6.90
N GLU A 66 -14.24 -16.06 -6.51
CA GLU A 66 -14.86 -16.00 -5.18
C GLU A 66 -13.81 -16.17 -4.07
N HIS A 67 -12.84 -17.09 -4.29
CA HIS A 67 -11.74 -17.29 -3.36
C HIS A 67 -10.83 -16.07 -3.26
N ALA A 68 -10.47 -15.45 -4.39
CA ALA A 68 -9.67 -14.23 -4.40
C ALA A 68 -10.36 -13.07 -3.65
N GLU A 69 -11.68 -12.91 -3.85
CA GLU A 69 -12.46 -11.85 -3.21
C GLU A 69 -12.60 -12.09 -1.71
N ALA A 70 -12.81 -13.35 -1.29
CA ALA A 70 -12.83 -13.71 0.12
C ALA A 70 -11.48 -13.42 0.81
N LEU A 71 -10.37 -13.67 0.14
CA LEU A 71 -9.03 -13.36 0.66
C LEU A 71 -8.79 -11.86 0.74
N ALA A 72 -9.22 -11.08 -0.27
CA ALA A 72 -9.17 -9.62 -0.22
C ALA A 72 -10.02 -9.06 0.93
N GLY A 73 -11.24 -9.57 1.13
CA GLY A 73 -12.10 -9.18 2.27
C GLY A 73 -11.45 -9.45 3.62
N ARG A 74 -10.77 -10.59 3.78
CA ARG A 74 -9.99 -10.90 4.99
C ARG A 74 -8.81 -9.96 5.19
N ALA A 75 -8.11 -9.59 4.11
CA ALA A 75 -7.02 -8.62 4.14
C ALA A 75 -7.51 -7.24 4.62
N ILE A 76 -8.62 -6.75 4.06
CA ILE A 76 -9.27 -5.48 4.44
C ILE A 76 -9.63 -5.50 5.94
N THR A 77 -10.38 -6.52 6.38
CA THR A 77 -10.81 -6.67 7.78
C THR A 77 -9.62 -6.66 8.73
N THR A 78 -8.57 -7.41 8.39
CA THR A 78 -7.36 -7.48 9.22
C THR A 78 -6.63 -6.13 9.26
N PHE A 79 -6.55 -5.39 8.15
CA PHE A 79 -5.96 -4.05 8.17
C PHE A 79 -6.76 -3.11 9.07
N GLN A 80 -8.09 -3.11 8.97
CA GLN A 80 -8.94 -2.27 9.83
C GLN A 80 -8.72 -2.58 11.32
N GLU A 81 -8.76 -3.86 11.70
CA GLU A 81 -8.56 -4.29 13.10
C GLU A 81 -7.17 -3.96 13.65
N ARG A 82 -6.12 -4.13 12.83
CA ARG A 82 -4.73 -3.99 13.27
C ARG A 82 -4.26 -2.54 13.28
N THR A 83 -4.82 -1.70 12.42
CA THR A 83 -4.46 -0.28 12.32
C THR A 83 -5.41 0.62 13.12
N GLY A 84 -6.64 0.16 13.41
CA GLY A 84 -7.69 0.97 14.02
C GLY A 84 -8.39 1.91 13.05
N GLU A 85 -8.06 1.85 11.76
CA GLU A 85 -8.65 2.69 10.71
C GLU A 85 -9.79 1.95 10.03
N HIS A 86 -11.00 2.47 10.14
CA HIS A 86 -12.22 1.77 9.70
C HIS A 86 -12.74 2.23 8.32
N ASP A 87 -11.98 3.02 7.56
CA ASP A 87 -12.38 3.41 6.20
C ASP A 87 -12.30 2.21 5.24
N GLU A 88 -13.46 1.62 4.95
CA GLU A 88 -13.58 0.44 4.11
C GLU A 88 -13.19 0.71 2.64
N ALA A 89 -13.56 1.87 2.09
CA ALA A 89 -13.27 2.21 0.71
C ALA A 89 -11.77 2.39 0.48
N ALA A 90 -11.09 3.04 1.43
CA ALA A 90 -9.64 3.20 1.43
C ALA A 90 -8.92 1.86 1.47
N TRP A 91 -9.30 0.98 2.41
CA TRP A 91 -8.66 -0.32 2.54
C TRP A 91 -8.97 -1.25 1.38
N GLN A 92 -10.18 -1.19 0.82
CA GLN A 92 -10.52 -1.92 -0.39
C GLN A 92 -9.63 -1.51 -1.56
N ALA A 93 -9.48 -0.21 -1.80
CA ALA A 93 -8.57 0.31 -2.83
C ALA A 93 -7.11 -0.10 -2.60
N ALA A 94 -6.62 0.06 -1.37
CA ALA A 94 -5.26 -0.29 -1.00
C ALA A 94 -5.00 -1.79 -1.22
N VAL A 95 -5.90 -2.67 -0.78
CA VAL A 95 -5.77 -4.12 -0.93
C VAL A 95 -5.83 -4.54 -2.39
N VAL A 96 -6.77 -4.00 -3.18
CA VAL A 96 -6.85 -4.29 -4.62
C VAL A 96 -5.56 -3.88 -5.32
N TYR A 97 -5.00 -2.73 -4.99
CA TYR A 97 -3.73 -2.29 -5.56
C TYR A 97 -2.52 -3.12 -5.09
N MET A 98 -2.47 -3.55 -3.82
CA MET A 98 -1.43 -4.48 -3.36
C MET A 98 -1.51 -5.83 -4.09
N VAL A 99 -2.72 -6.34 -4.32
CA VAL A 99 -2.97 -7.55 -5.11
C VAL A 99 -2.52 -7.35 -6.56
N GLU A 100 -2.80 -6.19 -7.16
CA GLU A 100 -2.33 -5.82 -8.50
C GLU A 100 -0.80 -5.76 -8.57
N LEU A 101 -0.16 -5.06 -7.62
CA LEU A 101 1.30 -5.00 -7.52
C LEU A 101 1.91 -6.39 -7.44
N TRP A 102 1.34 -7.28 -6.63
CA TRP A 102 1.82 -8.65 -6.52
C TRP A 102 1.59 -9.46 -7.80
N ALA A 103 0.38 -9.35 -8.37
CA ALA A 103 -0.03 -10.07 -9.57
C ALA A 103 0.73 -9.66 -10.84
N SER A 104 1.35 -8.47 -10.86
CA SER A 104 2.15 -7.97 -11.99
C SER A 104 3.24 -8.95 -12.49
N ARG A 105 3.71 -9.85 -11.62
CA ARG A 105 4.66 -10.90 -11.99
C ARG A 105 4.09 -11.98 -12.91
N TYR A 106 2.77 -12.15 -12.92
CA TYR A 106 2.06 -13.12 -13.75
C TYR A 106 1.58 -12.52 -15.08
N SER A 107 1.68 -11.20 -15.23
CA SER A 107 1.14 -10.48 -16.38
C SER A 107 2.19 -10.16 -17.46
N ALA A 108 3.31 -10.90 -17.48
CA ALA A 108 4.29 -10.77 -18.55
C ALA A 108 3.63 -11.03 -19.91
N GLY A 109 3.59 -10.00 -20.76
CA GLY A 109 2.95 -10.07 -22.09
C GLY A 109 1.45 -9.76 -22.12
N ARG A 110 0.84 -9.29 -21.02
CA ARG A 110 -0.59 -8.87 -20.99
C ARG A 110 -0.74 -7.33 -21.05
N PRO A 111 -1.78 -6.81 -21.73
CA PRO A 111 -2.12 -5.38 -21.74
C PRO A 111 -2.38 -4.77 -20.37
N ALA A 112 -2.90 -5.56 -19.42
CA ALA A 112 -3.14 -5.16 -18.04
C ALA A 112 -2.90 -6.33 -17.08
N VAL A 113 -2.60 -6.01 -15.82
CA VAL A 113 -2.37 -7.03 -14.79
C VAL A 113 -3.59 -7.94 -14.61
N PHE A 114 -4.79 -7.37 -14.72
CA PHE A 114 -6.05 -8.07 -14.56
C PHE A 114 -6.73 -8.40 -15.89
N ASP A 115 -5.98 -8.89 -16.89
CA ASP A 115 -6.54 -9.35 -18.16
C ASP A 115 -6.62 -10.89 -18.22
N PRO A 116 -7.79 -11.52 -18.45
CA PRO A 116 -9.13 -10.90 -18.52
C PRO A 116 -9.61 -10.41 -17.15
N ALA A 117 -10.36 -9.30 -17.18
CA ALA A 117 -10.89 -8.67 -15.99
C ALA A 117 -12.16 -9.37 -15.49
N PRO A 118 -12.31 -9.59 -14.17
CA PRO A 118 -13.58 -10.00 -13.59
C PRO A 118 -14.69 -9.00 -13.92
N LEU A 119 -15.89 -9.51 -14.23
CA LEU A 119 -17.08 -8.69 -14.51
C LEU A 119 -17.70 -8.17 -13.20
N PRO A 120 -18.43 -7.03 -13.25
CA PRO A 120 -19.24 -6.58 -12.12
C PRO A 120 -20.18 -7.71 -11.63
N PRO A 121 -20.40 -7.85 -10.31
CA PRO A 121 -20.08 -6.91 -9.24
C PRO A 121 -18.71 -7.14 -8.56
N SER A 122 -17.72 -7.73 -9.25
CA SER A 122 -16.44 -8.08 -8.61
C SER A 122 -15.66 -6.86 -8.09
N VAL A 123 -15.02 -7.00 -6.92
CA VAL A 123 -14.13 -5.97 -6.35
C VAL A 123 -12.84 -5.78 -7.16
N PHE A 124 -12.47 -6.77 -7.97
CA PHE A 124 -11.33 -6.72 -8.90
C PHE A 124 -11.72 -6.27 -10.29
N THR A 125 -13.02 -6.04 -10.55
CA THR A 125 -13.44 -5.34 -11.75
C THR A 125 -12.73 -3.99 -11.78
N PRO A 126 -12.12 -3.60 -12.92
CA PRO A 126 -11.65 -2.25 -13.15
C PRO A 126 -12.84 -1.28 -13.18
N LEU A 127 -13.38 -0.94 -12.02
CA LEU A 127 -14.19 0.24 -11.81
C LEU A 127 -13.24 1.36 -11.34
N HIS A 128 -13.41 2.54 -11.92
CA HIS A 128 -12.84 3.86 -11.56
C HIS A 128 -12.52 4.08 -10.05
N PRO A 129 -11.83 5.17 -9.65
CA PRO A 129 -10.52 5.69 -10.02
C PRO A 129 -9.36 5.11 -9.17
N LEU A 130 -9.61 4.39 -8.07
CA LEU A 130 -8.66 4.15 -6.97
C LEU A 130 -7.49 3.18 -7.26
N ARG A 131 -7.26 2.81 -8.52
CA ARG A 131 -5.97 2.20 -8.87
C ARG A 131 -4.93 3.29 -8.76
N LEU A 132 -3.96 3.11 -7.86
CA LEU A 132 -2.97 4.14 -7.54
C LEU A 132 -2.29 4.75 -8.76
N GLU A 133 -1.96 3.94 -9.77
CA GLU A 133 -1.44 4.40 -11.07
C GLU A 133 -2.40 5.32 -11.84
N LYS A 134 -3.72 5.04 -11.78
CA LYS A 134 -4.77 5.80 -12.48
C LYS A 134 -5.22 7.04 -11.71
N VAL A 135 -5.12 7.04 -10.38
CA VAL A 135 -5.29 8.23 -9.54
C VAL A 135 -4.11 9.17 -9.73
N SER A 136 -2.90 8.62 -9.61
CA SER A 136 -1.66 9.36 -9.49
C SER A 136 -0.48 8.56 -10.02
N ARG A 137 -0.12 8.78 -11.29
CA ARG A 137 1.06 8.15 -11.88
C ARG A 137 2.33 8.45 -11.07
N ASP A 138 2.48 9.70 -10.63
CA ASP A 138 3.64 10.12 -9.85
C ASP A 138 3.69 9.42 -8.48
N ALA A 139 2.57 9.30 -7.77
CA ALA A 139 2.54 8.56 -6.51
C ALA A 139 2.84 7.07 -6.72
N HIS A 140 2.33 6.48 -7.80
CA HIS A 140 2.67 5.12 -8.20
C HIS A 140 4.18 4.94 -8.43
N ASP A 141 4.81 5.85 -9.19
CA ASP A 141 6.24 5.81 -9.45
C ASP A 141 7.08 5.95 -8.17
N HIS A 142 6.64 6.79 -7.22
CA HIS A 142 7.22 6.92 -5.90
C HIS A 142 7.10 5.63 -5.07
N VAL A 143 5.94 4.95 -5.09
CA VAL A 143 5.74 3.64 -4.43
C VAL A 143 6.68 2.58 -5.02
N LEU A 144 6.78 2.50 -6.35
CA LEU A 144 7.68 1.54 -7.00
C LEU A 144 9.15 1.88 -6.69
N GLY A 145 9.52 3.16 -6.70
CA GLY A 145 10.84 3.65 -6.34
C GLY A 145 11.22 3.28 -4.90
N ALA A 146 10.30 3.49 -3.97
CA ALA A 146 10.48 3.10 -2.57
C ALA A 146 10.64 1.58 -2.42
N GLY A 147 9.82 0.77 -3.11
CA GLY A 147 9.96 -0.69 -3.09
C GLY A 147 11.30 -1.18 -3.64
N ARG A 148 11.82 -0.55 -4.71
CA ARG A 148 13.19 -0.83 -5.21
C ARG A 148 14.26 -0.49 -4.17
N ALA A 149 14.11 0.63 -3.47
CA ALA A 149 15.04 1.02 -2.41
C ALA A 149 14.96 0.07 -1.21
N LEU A 150 13.76 -0.36 -0.78
CA LEU A 150 13.58 -1.37 0.26
C LEU A 150 14.18 -2.74 -0.10
N ASP A 151 14.08 -3.16 -1.36
CA ASP A 151 14.73 -4.39 -1.84
C ASP A 151 16.26 -4.28 -1.74
N ARG A 152 16.86 -3.15 -2.14
CA ARG A 152 18.31 -2.93 -2.04
C ARG A 152 18.81 -2.75 -0.61
N ALA A 153 18.06 -2.03 0.23
CA ALA A 153 18.35 -1.87 1.65
C ALA A 153 18.39 -3.23 2.37
N ALA A 154 17.43 -4.13 2.08
CA ALA A 154 17.41 -5.47 2.63
C ALA A 154 18.60 -6.35 2.19
N ARG A 155 19.27 -6.00 1.09
CA ARG A 155 20.48 -6.67 0.60
C ARG A 155 21.77 -6.05 1.14
N GLY A 156 21.69 -4.99 1.96
CA GLY A 156 22.85 -4.31 2.52
C GLY A 156 23.69 -3.54 1.50
N VAL A 157 23.10 -3.10 0.39
CA VAL A 157 23.84 -2.48 -0.73
C VAL A 157 24.26 -1.04 -0.42
N ASP A 158 23.38 -0.24 0.19
CA ASP A 158 23.63 1.17 0.50
C ASP A 158 22.76 1.61 1.70
N THR A 159 23.36 2.27 2.69
CA THR A 159 22.64 2.81 3.86
C THR A 159 21.69 3.95 3.49
N MET A 160 21.93 4.61 2.35
CA MET A 160 21.05 5.66 1.83
C MET A 160 19.76 5.11 1.23
N ASP A 161 19.67 3.80 0.93
CA ASP A 161 18.44 3.22 0.36
C ASP A 161 17.27 3.24 1.35
N THR A 162 17.54 3.17 2.65
CA THR A 162 16.53 3.39 3.71
C THR A 162 15.93 4.79 3.62
N VAL A 163 16.76 5.82 3.46
CA VAL A 163 16.32 7.22 3.34
C VAL A 163 15.55 7.43 2.04
N ARG A 164 16.01 6.87 0.92
CA ARG A 164 15.31 6.92 -0.37
C ARG A 164 13.92 6.27 -0.27
N ALA A 165 13.81 5.14 0.43
CA ALA A 165 12.54 4.48 0.67
C ALA A 165 11.58 5.34 1.50
N GLN A 166 12.06 5.91 2.61
CA GLN A 166 11.25 6.83 3.45
C GLN A 166 10.72 8.01 2.65
N HIS A 167 11.60 8.68 1.90
CA HIS A 167 11.22 9.85 1.10
C HIS A 167 10.20 9.48 0.03
N GLY A 168 10.41 8.37 -0.70
CA GLY A 168 9.45 7.89 -1.69
C GLY A 168 8.08 7.55 -1.10
N ILE A 169 8.03 6.91 0.08
CA ILE A 169 6.76 6.60 0.75
C ILE A 169 6.02 7.90 1.14
N TYR A 170 6.74 8.87 1.70
CA TYR A 170 6.15 10.14 2.10
C TYR A 170 5.62 10.95 0.91
N GLU A 171 6.40 11.07 -0.17
CA GLU A 171 5.96 11.81 -1.37
C GLU A 171 4.75 11.13 -2.03
N ALA A 172 4.73 9.79 -2.11
CA ALA A 172 3.56 9.07 -2.59
C ALA A 172 2.32 9.41 -1.74
N ALA A 173 2.45 9.33 -0.41
CA ALA A 173 1.36 9.64 0.50
C ALA A 173 0.88 11.10 0.38
N ARG A 174 1.80 12.05 0.21
CA ARG A 174 1.50 13.47 0.06
C ARG A 174 0.71 13.72 -1.21
N LEU A 175 1.18 13.20 -2.34
CA LEU A 175 0.49 13.33 -3.63
C LEU A 175 -0.92 12.74 -3.58
N LEU A 176 -1.11 11.62 -2.89
CA LEU A 176 -2.42 10.99 -2.76
C LEU A 176 -3.33 11.75 -1.81
N HIS A 177 -2.80 12.27 -0.71
CA HIS A 177 -3.54 13.13 0.20
C HIS A 177 -4.03 14.41 -0.50
N ASP A 178 -3.18 15.01 -1.34
CA ASP A 178 -3.51 16.22 -2.10
C ASP A 178 -4.55 15.98 -3.21
N GLN A 179 -4.62 14.75 -3.74
CA GLN A 179 -5.50 14.39 -4.86
C GLN A 179 -6.80 13.69 -4.43
N LEU A 180 -6.80 13.06 -3.26
CA LEU A 180 -7.93 12.33 -2.70
C LEU A 180 -8.24 12.88 -1.31
N ASP A 181 -9.21 13.79 -1.27
CA ASP A 181 -9.77 14.31 -0.04
C ASP A 181 -10.42 13.17 0.77
N GLY A 182 -10.30 13.25 2.09
CA GLY A 182 -11.07 12.41 3.03
C GLY A 182 -10.25 11.45 3.88
N LEU A 183 -9.01 11.12 3.48
CA LEU A 183 -8.12 10.28 4.30
C LEU A 183 -7.00 11.07 4.93
N SER A 184 -6.63 10.69 6.15
CA SER A 184 -5.54 11.32 6.88
C SER A 184 -4.17 10.99 6.24
N MET A 185 -3.26 11.96 6.27
CA MET A 185 -1.87 11.77 5.81
C MET A 185 -1.18 10.54 6.46
N PRO A 186 -1.33 10.27 7.77
CA PRO A 186 -0.76 9.07 8.39
C PRO A 186 -1.27 7.75 7.80
N LEU A 187 -2.56 7.67 7.44
CA LEU A 187 -3.13 6.50 6.77
C LEU A 187 -2.55 6.34 5.36
N TRP A 188 -2.41 7.42 4.61
CA TRP A 188 -1.76 7.38 3.30
C TRP A 188 -0.29 6.94 3.38
N VAL A 189 0.47 7.41 4.36
CA VAL A 189 1.85 6.96 4.61
C VAL A 189 1.89 5.46 4.88
N LEU A 190 0.94 4.93 5.66
CA LEU A 190 0.86 3.51 5.95
C LEU A 190 0.52 2.68 4.72
N ILE A 191 -0.49 3.10 3.94
CA ILE A 191 -0.88 2.47 2.68
C ILE A 191 0.30 2.45 1.70
N ALA A 192 0.96 3.60 1.49
CA ALA A 192 2.10 3.71 0.60
C ALA A 192 3.27 2.82 1.03
N ARG A 193 3.56 2.76 2.34
CA ARG A 193 4.56 1.84 2.90
C ARG A 193 4.23 0.38 2.58
N PHE A 194 3.02 -0.06 2.89
CA PHE A 194 2.59 -1.44 2.65
C PHE A 194 2.66 -1.82 1.17
N CYS A 195 2.27 -0.91 0.28
CA CYS A 195 2.41 -1.12 -1.17
C CYS A 195 3.88 -1.25 -1.59
N ALA A 196 4.77 -0.41 -1.05
CA ALA A 196 6.20 -0.47 -1.32
C ALA A 196 6.83 -1.79 -0.81
N GLU A 197 6.41 -2.27 0.37
CA GLU A 197 6.86 -3.57 0.92
C GLU A 197 6.39 -4.75 0.07
N ILE A 198 5.15 -4.74 -0.42
CA ILE A 198 4.63 -5.74 -1.36
C ILE A 198 5.45 -5.74 -2.66
N HIS A 199 5.73 -4.55 -3.23
CA HIS A 199 6.57 -4.45 -4.43
C HIS A 199 7.99 -4.95 -4.19
N ALA A 200 8.61 -4.60 -3.06
CA ALA A 200 9.92 -5.09 -2.67
C ALA A 200 9.94 -6.63 -2.56
N GLY A 201 8.91 -7.22 -1.94
CA GLY A 201 8.74 -8.67 -1.88
C GLY A 201 8.67 -9.30 -3.27
N ASN A 202 7.95 -8.67 -4.19
CA ASN A 202 7.86 -9.12 -5.59
C ASN A 202 9.22 -9.12 -6.29
N LEU A 203 10.02 -8.06 -6.12
CA LEU A 203 11.38 -7.97 -6.68
C LEU A 203 12.32 -9.04 -6.12
N ARG A 204 12.18 -9.41 -4.85
CA ARG A 204 12.98 -10.47 -4.22
C ARG A 204 12.68 -11.83 -4.83
N VAL A 205 11.41 -12.14 -5.04
CA VAL A 205 10.98 -13.41 -5.67
C VAL A 205 11.45 -13.50 -7.12
N LEU A 206 11.30 -12.42 -7.90
CA LEU A 206 11.74 -12.39 -9.31
C LEU A 206 13.26 -12.53 -9.49
N LYS A 207 14.05 -12.10 -8.49
CA LYS A 207 15.52 -12.21 -8.52
C LYS A 207 16.04 -13.46 -7.81
N ALA A 208 15.18 -14.29 -7.22
CA ALA A 208 15.59 -15.55 -6.62
C ALA A 208 16.06 -16.51 -7.74
N PRO A 209 17.22 -17.18 -7.61
CA PRO A 209 17.63 -18.18 -8.58
C PRO A 209 16.60 -19.30 -8.61
N THR A 210 16.19 -19.71 -9.82
CA THR A 210 15.26 -20.82 -10.01
C THR A 210 15.83 -22.07 -9.31
N PRO A 211 15.09 -22.74 -8.42
CA PRO A 211 15.56 -23.98 -7.82
C PRO A 211 15.76 -25.00 -8.95
N GLY A 212 17.01 -25.34 -9.25
CA GLY A 212 17.37 -26.29 -10.31
C GLY A 212 18.15 -25.71 -11.49
N ALA A 213 18.41 -24.39 -11.56
CA ALA A 213 19.36 -23.83 -12.50
C ALA A 213 20.79 -23.94 -11.92
N THR A 214 21.36 -25.14 -11.94
CA THR A 214 22.81 -25.30 -11.79
C THR A 214 23.49 -24.85 -13.08
N ALA A 215 24.50 -23.98 -12.93
CA ALA A 215 25.41 -23.58 -14.00
C ALA A 215 26.18 -24.77 -14.58
#